data_AF-A0A7S3X457-F1
#
_entry.id   AF-A0A7S3X457-F1
#
_cell.length_a   1.000
_cell.length_b   1.000
_cell.length_c   1.000
_cell.angle_alpha   90.00
_cell.angle_beta   90.00
_cell.angle_gamma   90.00
#
_symmetry.space_group_name_H-M   'P 1'
#
loop_
_entity.id
_entity.type
_entity.pdbx_description
1 polymer ?
#
loop_
_entity_poly.entity_id
_entity_poly.type
_entity_poly.pdbx_seq_one_letter_code
_entity_poly.pdbx_strand_id
1 'polypeptide(L)'
;AADYLAIASAFHTVFISDIPQLSMQERDQVRRFITMIDNFYERHTKLVCTAANDPYELFHVTEEEKKTSVADEIFAWDRTVSRLIEMQSVKYLSEQARTLDSDQFLGQFNLQSLSEDDLTEMWRRYDADDSGEIDESELKVMLEDLLERSQGHRDVSDDLLNLCKDTIDLDKNGVISYDEFSHYFKDFTTVASTVKRKVARSL
;
A
#
# COMPACT_ATOMS: atom_id res chain seq x y z
N ALA A 1 -5.71 14.69 -17.23
CA ALA A 1 -4.87 13.56 -16.79
C ALA A 1 -3.89 14.01 -15.70
N ALA A 2 -3.08 15.05 -15.95
CA ALA A 2 -2.10 15.56 -14.97
C ALA A 2 -2.69 15.88 -13.59
N ASP A 3 -3.91 16.44 -13.52
CA ASP A 3 -4.53 16.79 -12.24
C ASP A 3 -4.85 15.55 -11.39
N TYR A 4 -5.41 14.50 -12.00
CA TYR A 4 -5.71 13.25 -11.28
C TYR A 4 -4.44 12.54 -10.82
N LEU A 5 -3.37 12.59 -11.62
CA LEU A 5 -2.07 12.08 -11.21
C LEU A 5 -1.52 12.86 -10.01
N ALA A 6 -1.64 14.19 -10.02
CA ALA A 6 -1.19 15.04 -8.92
C ALA A 6 -1.99 14.74 -7.64
N ILE A 7 -3.31 14.58 -7.73
CA ILE A 7 -4.17 14.17 -6.61
C ILE A 7 -3.77 12.80 -6.08
N ALA A 8 -3.63 11.80 -6.96
CA ALA A 8 -3.24 10.44 -6.60
C ALA A 8 -1.85 10.36 -5.95
N SER A 9 -0.96 11.30 -6.31
CA SER A 9 0.37 11.42 -5.72
C SER A 9 0.39 12.17 -4.40
N ALA A 10 -0.53 13.12 -4.22
CA ALA A 10 -0.58 13.97 -3.03
C ALA A 10 -1.38 13.34 -1.88
N PHE A 11 -2.32 12.45 -2.18
CA PHE A 11 -3.22 11.87 -1.20
C PHE A 11 -3.23 10.35 -1.27
N HIS A 12 -3.12 9.71 -0.12
CA HIS A 12 -3.29 8.26 -0.01
C HIS A 12 -4.77 7.85 -0.17
N THR A 13 -5.71 8.65 0.31
CA THR A 13 -7.15 8.35 0.22
C THR A 13 -7.93 9.55 -0.28
N VAL A 14 -8.83 9.31 -1.22
CA VAL A 14 -9.69 10.33 -1.84
C VAL A 14 -11.15 9.99 -1.59
N PHE A 15 -11.91 10.98 -1.15
CA PHE A 15 -13.35 10.88 -0.93
C PHE A 15 -14.10 11.61 -2.05
N ILE A 16 -15.06 10.95 -2.69
CA ILE A 16 -15.90 11.55 -3.73
C ILE A 16 -17.36 11.23 -3.43
N SER A 17 -18.20 12.26 -3.26
CA SER A 17 -19.63 12.06 -3.09
C SER A 17 -20.39 12.24 -4.41
N ASP A 18 -21.61 11.73 -4.42
CA ASP A 18 -22.64 12.02 -5.43
C ASP A 18 -22.21 11.77 -6.89
N ILE A 19 -21.52 10.66 -7.17
CA ILE A 19 -21.20 10.27 -8.55
C ILE A 19 -22.51 9.93 -9.29
N PRO A 20 -22.91 10.70 -10.31
CA PRO A 20 -24.15 10.45 -11.04
C PRO A 20 -24.02 9.21 -11.92
N GLN A 21 -25.15 8.66 -12.36
CA GLN A 21 -25.15 7.69 -13.44
C GLN A 21 -24.67 8.36 -14.73
N LEU A 22 -23.64 7.81 -15.35
CA LEU A 22 -23.02 8.34 -16.55
C LEU A 22 -23.67 7.75 -17.80
N SER A 23 -23.63 8.50 -18.91
CA SER A 23 -24.15 8.05 -20.20
C SER A 23 -23.29 8.52 -21.37
N MET A 24 -23.56 7.97 -22.55
CA MET A 24 -22.90 8.40 -23.80
C MET A 24 -23.18 9.86 -24.19
N GLN A 25 -24.14 10.52 -23.55
CA GLN A 25 -24.38 11.96 -23.74
C GLN A 25 -23.29 12.80 -23.06
N GLU A 26 -22.59 12.21 -22.08
CA GLU A 26 -21.60 12.87 -21.22
C GLU A 26 -20.20 12.26 -21.40
N ARG A 27 -19.80 11.99 -22.66
CA ARG A 27 -18.54 11.29 -22.98
C ARG A 27 -17.31 11.88 -22.31
N ASP A 28 -17.25 13.20 -22.17
CA ASP A 28 -16.14 13.87 -21.49
C ASP A 28 -16.10 13.55 -19.99
N GLN A 29 -17.26 13.42 -19.33
CA GLN A 29 -17.34 13.01 -17.93
C GLN A 29 -16.94 11.54 -17.77
N VAL A 30 -17.41 10.68 -18.67
CA VAL A 30 -17.01 9.26 -18.73
C VAL A 30 -15.50 9.12 -18.85
N ARG A 31 -14.88 9.82 -19.81
CA ARG A 31 -13.42 9.79 -20.01
C ARG A 31 -12.65 10.34 -18.81
N ARG A 32 -13.16 11.40 -18.17
CA ARG A 32 -12.56 11.94 -16.95
C ARG A 32 -12.63 10.95 -15.79
N PHE A 33 -13.77 10.29 -15.62
CA PHE A 33 -13.96 9.24 -14.62
C PHE A 33 -13.01 8.06 -14.86
N ILE A 34 -12.95 7.54 -16.08
CA ILE A 34 -12.00 6.47 -16.47
C ILE A 34 -10.56 6.91 -16.16
N THR A 35 -10.17 8.11 -16.58
CA THR A 35 -8.81 8.62 -16.35
C THR A 35 -8.51 8.74 -14.85
N MET A 36 -9.47 9.22 -14.05
CA MET A 36 -9.33 9.34 -12.61
C MET A 36 -9.14 7.97 -11.95
N ILE A 37 -9.98 6.99 -12.27
CA ILE A 37 -9.86 5.63 -11.76
C ILE A 37 -8.55 4.98 -12.20
N ASP A 38 -8.12 5.16 -13.45
CA ASP A 38 -6.83 4.65 -13.94
C ASP A 38 -5.67 5.20 -13.11
N ASN A 39 -5.66 6.53 -12.84
CA ASN A 39 -4.60 7.15 -12.04
C ASN A 39 -4.63 6.69 -10.57
N PHE A 40 -5.82 6.55 -9.99
CA PHE A 40 -5.95 6.08 -8.60
C PHE A 40 -5.54 4.62 -8.50
N TYR A 41 -5.94 3.80 -9.47
CA TYR A 41 -5.57 2.40 -9.54
C TYR A 41 -4.06 2.21 -9.63
N GLU A 42 -3.40 2.87 -10.60
CA GLU A 42 -1.96 2.79 -10.83
C GLU A 42 -1.12 3.27 -9.63
N ARG A 43 -1.65 4.21 -8.85
CA ARG A 43 -0.99 4.77 -7.64
C ARG A 43 -1.41 4.07 -6.36
N HIS A 44 -2.25 3.04 -6.46
CA HIS A 44 -2.90 2.37 -5.33
C HIS A 44 -3.70 3.33 -4.42
N THR A 45 -4.13 4.50 -4.90
CA THR A 45 -4.93 5.49 -4.17
C THR A 45 -6.28 4.89 -3.74
N LYS A 46 -6.54 4.82 -2.42
CA LYS A 46 -7.85 4.40 -1.89
C LYS A 46 -8.92 5.40 -2.32
N LEU A 47 -9.99 4.87 -2.90
CA LEU A 47 -11.17 5.64 -3.25
C LEU A 47 -12.33 5.24 -2.33
N VAL A 48 -12.88 6.21 -1.62
CA VAL A 48 -14.15 6.05 -0.90
C VAL A 48 -15.17 6.93 -1.61
N CYS A 49 -16.26 6.34 -2.09
CA CYS A 49 -17.24 7.13 -2.83
C CYS A 49 -18.68 6.69 -2.64
N THR A 50 -19.59 7.61 -2.96
CA THR A 50 -21.02 7.32 -3.13
C THR A 50 -21.38 7.51 -4.60
N ALA A 51 -22.09 6.56 -5.18
CA ALA A 51 -22.51 6.60 -6.57
C ALA A 51 -23.99 6.27 -6.70
N ALA A 52 -24.63 6.77 -7.76
CA ALA A 52 -26.05 6.54 -8.03
C ALA A 52 -26.39 5.05 -8.24
N ASN A 53 -25.43 4.26 -8.74
CA ASN A 53 -25.57 2.85 -9.07
C ASN A 53 -24.28 2.09 -8.75
N ASP A 54 -24.38 0.76 -8.70
CA ASP A 54 -23.24 -0.15 -8.62
C ASP A 54 -22.30 0.01 -9.84
N PRO A 55 -20.97 -0.26 -9.74
CA PRO A 55 -20.04 -0.14 -10.85
C PRO A 55 -20.49 -0.76 -12.18
N TYR A 56 -21.21 -1.89 -12.16
CA TYR A 56 -21.72 -2.52 -13.38
C TYR A 56 -22.84 -1.72 -14.08
N GLU A 57 -23.59 -0.91 -13.34
CA GLU A 57 -24.76 -0.16 -13.82
C GLU A 57 -24.52 1.37 -13.86
N LEU A 58 -23.36 1.82 -13.39
CA LEU A 58 -23.02 3.23 -13.28
C LEU A 58 -22.85 3.92 -14.65
N PHE A 59 -22.58 3.16 -15.71
CA PHE A 59 -22.56 3.67 -17.08
C PHE A 59 -23.67 3.05 -17.92
N HIS A 60 -24.63 3.88 -18.29
CA HIS A 60 -25.76 3.48 -19.10
C HIS A 60 -25.47 3.70 -20.58
N VAL A 61 -25.54 2.62 -21.36
CA VAL A 61 -25.36 2.62 -22.81
C VAL A 61 -26.52 1.88 -23.46
N THR A 62 -27.21 2.53 -24.39
CA THR A 62 -28.32 1.92 -25.14
C THR A 62 -27.81 0.91 -26.16
N GLU A 63 -28.67 -0.01 -26.60
CA GLU A 63 -28.32 -1.03 -27.60
C GLU A 63 -27.96 -0.45 -28.99
N GLU A 64 -28.48 0.73 -29.30
CA GLU A 64 -28.14 1.48 -30.52
C GLU A 64 -26.76 2.11 -30.39
N GLU A 65 -26.47 2.70 -29.24
CA GLU A 65 -25.15 3.23 -28.90
C GLU A 65 -24.11 2.10 -28.88
N LYS A 66 -24.39 0.90 -28.36
CA LYS A 66 -23.43 -0.22 -28.44
C LYS A 66 -23.01 -0.56 -29.88
N LYS A 67 -23.86 -0.28 -30.88
CA LYS A 67 -23.60 -0.55 -32.30
C LYS A 67 -22.92 0.60 -33.03
N THR A 68 -23.07 1.84 -32.56
CA THR A 68 -22.57 3.07 -33.21
C THR A 68 -21.45 3.77 -32.44
N SER A 69 -21.35 3.51 -31.14
CA SER A 69 -20.31 4.05 -30.27
C SER A 69 -18.95 3.51 -30.70
N VAL A 70 -17.94 4.35 -30.53
CA VAL A 70 -16.55 3.96 -30.65
C VAL A 70 -16.33 2.86 -29.61
N ALA A 71 -16.16 1.60 -30.05
CA ALA A 71 -16.00 0.42 -29.21
C ALA A 71 -14.98 0.63 -28.06
N ASP A 72 -14.02 1.52 -28.29
CA ASP A 72 -12.98 1.94 -27.35
C ASP A 72 -13.52 2.45 -26.00
N GLU A 73 -14.63 3.19 -25.96
CA GLU A 73 -15.15 3.75 -24.70
C GLU A 73 -15.84 2.70 -23.83
N ILE A 74 -16.64 1.84 -24.46
CA ILE A 74 -17.31 0.73 -23.77
C ILE A 74 -16.23 -0.23 -23.25
N PHE A 75 -15.24 -0.55 -24.08
CA PHE A 75 -14.12 -1.38 -23.67
C PHE A 75 -13.27 -0.76 -22.55
N ALA A 76 -13.02 0.55 -22.61
CA ALA A 76 -12.33 1.27 -21.55
C ALA A 76 -13.15 1.28 -20.25
N TRP A 77 -14.47 1.38 -20.35
CA TRP A 77 -15.36 1.28 -19.20
C TRP A 77 -15.33 -0.11 -18.57
N ASP A 78 -15.37 -1.18 -19.35
CA ASP A 78 -15.30 -2.56 -18.83
C ASP A 78 -14.02 -2.82 -18.02
N ARG A 79 -12.87 -2.29 -18.47
CA ARG A 79 -11.63 -2.30 -17.67
C ARG A 79 -11.78 -1.48 -16.39
N THR A 80 -12.44 -0.34 -16.47
CA THR A 80 -12.66 0.56 -15.33
C THR A 80 -13.50 -0.12 -14.26
N VAL A 81 -14.56 -0.84 -14.66
CA VAL A 81 -15.38 -1.66 -13.76
C VAL A 81 -14.52 -2.74 -13.10
N SER A 82 -13.74 -3.49 -13.87
CA SER A 82 -12.85 -4.52 -13.32
C SER A 82 -11.92 -3.95 -12.24
N ARG A 83 -11.35 -2.77 -12.48
CA ARG A 83 -10.52 -2.07 -11.49
C ARG A 83 -11.30 -1.64 -10.26
N LEU A 84 -12.48 -1.05 -10.43
CA LEU A 84 -13.32 -0.65 -9.30
C LEU A 84 -13.69 -1.85 -8.41
N ILE A 85 -13.94 -3.02 -9.00
CA ILE A 85 -14.19 -4.26 -8.25
C ILE A 85 -12.94 -4.72 -7.51
N GLU A 86 -11.78 -4.72 -8.17
CA GLU A 86 -10.51 -5.07 -7.52
C GLU A 86 -10.15 -4.10 -6.38
N MET A 87 -10.40 -2.80 -6.57
CA MET A 87 -10.18 -1.75 -5.57
C MET A 87 -11.00 -1.93 -4.29
N GLN A 88 -12.09 -2.71 -4.35
CA GLN A 88 -12.91 -3.07 -3.20
C GLN A 88 -12.39 -4.30 -2.46
N SER A 89 -11.40 -5.02 -3.01
CA SER A 89 -10.86 -6.21 -2.39
C SER A 89 -9.99 -5.87 -1.17
N VAL A 90 -10.00 -6.76 -0.17
CA VAL A 90 -9.13 -6.64 1.02
C VAL A 90 -7.67 -6.53 0.61
N LYS A 91 -7.25 -7.31 -0.38
CA LYS A 91 -5.88 -7.29 -0.92
C LYS A 91 -5.49 -5.91 -1.43
N TYR A 92 -6.34 -5.27 -2.25
CA TYR A 92 -6.04 -3.95 -2.77
C TYR A 92 -5.98 -2.89 -1.65
N LEU A 93 -6.89 -2.99 -0.68
CA LEU A 93 -6.96 -2.04 0.44
C LEU A 93 -5.78 -2.18 1.41
N SER A 94 -5.17 -3.35 1.54
CA SER A 94 -3.99 -3.59 2.39
C SER A 94 -2.67 -3.26 1.68
N GLU A 95 -2.61 -3.27 0.34
CA GLU A 95 -1.39 -2.95 -0.42
C GLU A 95 -0.92 -1.48 -0.25
N GLN A 96 -1.84 -0.53 0.00
CA GLN A 96 -1.51 0.90 0.11
C GLN A 96 -0.98 1.35 1.49
N ALA A 97 -0.98 0.47 2.50
CA ALA A 97 -0.14 0.70 3.68
C ALA A 97 1.35 0.87 3.30
N ARG A 98 1.72 0.64 2.02
CA ARG A 98 3.07 0.73 1.48
C ARG A 98 3.42 1.99 0.66
N THR A 99 2.82 3.16 0.94
CA THR A 99 2.84 4.33 0.02
C THR A 99 4.06 5.25 0.01
N LEU A 100 5.06 5.01 0.84
CA LEU A 100 6.42 5.48 0.54
C LEU A 100 7.18 4.28 -0.03
N ASP A 101 7.82 4.47 -1.19
CA ASP A 101 8.85 3.54 -1.68
C ASP A 101 9.76 3.21 -0.51
N SER A 102 9.98 1.94 -0.22
CA SER A 102 10.57 1.51 1.04
C SER A 102 11.93 2.18 1.30
N ASP A 103 12.68 2.47 0.24
CA ASP A 103 13.92 3.25 0.31
C ASP A 103 13.70 4.74 0.64
N GLN A 104 12.65 5.37 0.12
CA GLN A 104 12.27 6.75 0.47
C GLN A 104 11.72 6.89 1.89
N PHE A 105 11.01 5.88 2.37
CA PHE A 105 10.51 5.83 3.76
C PHE A 105 11.68 5.73 4.74
N LEU A 106 12.45 4.65 4.62
CA LEU A 106 13.62 4.40 5.48
C LEU A 106 14.72 5.45 5.27
N GLY A 107 14.70 6.13 4.12
CA GLY A 107 15.50 7.29 3.77
C GLY A 107 15.42 8.45 4.73
N GLN A 108 14.26 8.63 5.35
CA GLN A 108 13.97 9.77 6.22
C GLN A 108 14.50 9.57 7.65
N PHE A 109 14.78 8.33 8.04
CA PHE A 109 15.18 7.98 9.39
C PHE A 109 16.69 7.77 9.51
N ASN A 110 17.27 8.27 10.60
CA ASN A 110 18.59 7.83 11.01
C ASN A 110 18.46 6.57 11.86
N LEU A 111 18.61 5.39 11.24
CA LEU A 111 18.52 4.08 11.90
C LEU A 111 19.55 3.88 13.04
N GLN A 112 20.55 4.75 13.18
CA GLN A 112 21.48 4.74 14.32
C GLN A 112 21.03 5.60 15.50
N SER A 113 20.01 6.44 15.33
CA SER A 113 19.48 7.34 16.35
C SER A 113 18.00 7.64 16.08
N LEU A 114 17.14 6.65 16.33
CA LEU A 114 15.70 6.79 16.16
C LEU A 114 15.09 7.48 17.40
N SER A 115 14.26 8.49 17.17
CA SER A 115 13.41 9.09 18.19
C SER A 115 12.14 8.26 18.42
N GLU A 116 11.39 8.53 19.50
CA GLU A 116 10.12 7.85 19.73
C GLU A 116 9.06 8.17 18.65
N ASP A 117 9.12 9.38 18.10
CA ASP A 117 8.26 9.77 16.98
C ASP A 117 8.62 8.98 15.71
N ASP A 118 9.92 8.75 15.43
CA ASP A 118 10.36 7.92 14.30
C ASP A 118 9.88 6.47 14.45
N LEU A 119 9.94 5.92 15.66
CA LEU A 119 9.46 4.56 15.94
C LEU A 119 7.95 4.43 15.77
N THR A 120 7.20 5.44 16.18
CA THR A 120 5.74 5.48 16.01
C THR A 120 5.38 5.54 14.52
N GLU A 121 6.11 6.31 13.74
CA GLU A 121 5.89 6.41 12.29
C GLU A 121 6.27 5.11 11.57
N MET A 122 7.40 4.49 11.95
CA MET A 122 7.77 3.16 11.45
C MET A 122 6.74 2.09 11.83
N TRP A 123 6.26 2.10 13.06
CA TRP A 123 5.24 1.18 13.53
C TRP A 123 3.98 1.23 12.65
N ARG A 124 3.39 2.42 12.50
CA ARG A 124 2.18 2.64 11.69
C ARG A 124 2.34 2.26 10.23
N ARG A 125 3.57 2.24 9.72
CA ARG A 125 3.86 1.88 8.34
C ARG A 125 3.86 0.37 8.12
N TYR A 126 4.17 -0.42 9.16
CA TYR A 126 4.28 -1.87 9.06
C TYR A 126 3.10 -2.62 9.67
N ASP A 127 2.43 -2.05 10.67
CA ASP A 127 1.08 -2.44 11.12
C ASP A 127 0.06 -2.06 10.04
N ALA A 128 -0.06 -2.91 9.03
CA ALA A 128 -0.76 -2.63 7.78
C ALA A 128 -2.28 -2.75 7.95
N ASP A 129 -2.71 -3.54 8.92
CA ASP A 129 -4.11 -3.73 9.28
C ASP A 129 -4.58 -2.89 10.49
N ASP A 130 -3.69 -2.07 11.08
CA ASP A 130 -3.95 -1.21 12.26
C ASP A 130 -4.49 -2.03 13.44
N SER A 131 -4.05 -3.30 13.54
CA SER A 131 -4.44 -4.21 14.60
C SER A 131 -3.78 -3.85 15.93
N GLY A 132 -2.72 -3.03 15.90
CA GLY A 132 -1.91 -2.71 17.08
C GLY A 132 -0.90 -3.81 17.43
N GLU A 133 -0.72 -4.79 16.55
CA GLU A 133 0.26 -5.87 16.62
C GLU A 133 0.92 -6.03 15.25
N ILE A 134 2.19 -6.45 15.20
CA ILE A 134 2.89 -6.79 13.96
C ILE A 134 2.94 -8.30 13.84
N ASP A 135 2.32 -8.84 12.79
CA ASP A 135 2.34 -10.27 12.50
C ASP A 135 3.60 -10.71 11.73
N GLU A 136 3.71 -12.01 11.42
CA GLU A 136 4.85 -12.56 10.69
C GLU A 136 5.00 -12.02 9.26
N SER A 137 3.88 -11.78 8.58
CA SER A 137 3.86 -11.24 7.21
C SER A 137 4.31 -9.78 7.21
N GLU A 138 3.88 -9.01 8.20
CA GLU A 138 4.24 -7.60 8.39
C GLU A 138 5.70 -7.44 8.82
N LEU A 139 6.15 -8.28 9.76
CA LEU A 139 7.55 -8.36 10.16
C LEU A 139 8.44 -8.69 8.96
N LYS A 140 8.01 -9.64 8.12
CA LYS A 140 8.75 -9.99 6.91
C LYS A 140 8.90 -8.78 5.99
N VAL A 141 7.82 -8.06 5.69
CA VAL A 141 7.87 -6.85 4.85
C VAL A 141 8.83 -5.82 5.43
N MET A 142 8.81 -5.60 6.75
CA MET A 142 9.75 -4.70 7.41
C MET A 142 11.21 -5.13 7.21
N LEU A 143 11.50 -6.42 7.38
CA LEU A 143 12.86 -6.94 7.21
C LEU A 143 13.34 -6.88 5.76
N GLU A 144 12.47 -7.17 4.78
CA GLU A 144 12.78 -7.06 3.36
C GLU A 144 13.17 -5.62 3.01
N ASP A 145 12.42 -4.64 3.54
CA ASP A 145 12.66 -3.22 3.32
C ASP A 145 13.96 -2.72 3.98
N LEU A 146 14.27 -3.20 5.19
CA LEU A 146 15.54 -2.90 5.88
C LEU A 146 16.77 -3.53 5.20
N LEU A 147 16.62 -4.74 4.63
CA LEU A 147 17.69 -5.42 3.89
C LEU A 147 17.95 -4.78 2.54
N GLU A 148 16.92 -4.34 1.82
CA GLU A 148 17.08 -3.64 0.55
C GLU A 148 18.00 -2.42 0.71
N ARG A 149 17.85 -1.67 1.80
CA ARG A 149 18.69 -0.50 2.09
C ARG A 149 20.11 -0.85 2.55
N SER A 150 20.29 -1.96 3.27
CA SER A 150 21.60 -2.29 3.86
C SER A 150 22.46 -3.19 2.97
N GLN A 151 21.84 -4.07 2.17
CA GLN A 151 22.49 -5.09 1.35
C GLN A 151 22.07 -5.05 -0.13
N GLY A 152 21.06 -4.26 -0.51
CA GLY A 152 20.63 -4.12 -1.90
C GLY A 152 19.76 -5.28 -2.41
N HIS A 153 19.29 -6.16 -1.52
CA HIS A 153 18.35 -7.23 -1.85
C HIS A 153 17.22 -7.32 -0.83
N ARG A 154 16.07 -7.82 -1.27
CA ARG A 154 14.89 -8.06 -0.44
C ARG A 154 14.82 -9.48 0.12
N ASP A 155 15.74 -10.36 -0.25
CA ASP A 155 15.63 -11.77 0.14
C ASP A 155 15.88 -11.96 1.65
N VAL A 156 14.82 -12.30 2.38
CA VAL A 156 14.85 -12.68 3.79
C VAL A 156 14.62 -14.19 3.85
N SER A 157 15.62 -14.94 4.29
CA SER A 157 15.45 -16.36 4.55
C SER A 157 14.55 -16.60 5.76
N ASP A 158 13.81 -17.71 5.75
CA ASP A 158 12.95 -18.09 6.89
C ASP A 158 13.76 -18.22 8.18
N ASP A 159 15.02 -18.65 8.10
CA ASP A 159 15.92 -18.71 9.26
C ASP A 159 16.19 -17.32 9.88
N LEU A 160 16.37 -16.30 9.04
CA LEU A 160 16.58 -14.92 9.49
C LEU A 160 15.28 -14.32 10.04
N LEU A 161 14.16 -14.58 9.38
CA LEU A 161 12.83 -14.16 9.83
C LEU A 161 12.52 -14.74 11.21
N ASN A 162 12.70 -16.05 11.39
CA ASN A 162 12.47 -16.73 12.67
C ASN A 162 13.43 -16.23 13.75
N LEU A 163 14.71 -16.00 13.42
CA LEU A 163 15.67 -15.45 14.37
C LEU A 163 15.29 -14.05 14.84
N CYS A 164 14.85 -13.18 13.92
CA CYS A 164 14.37 -11.84 14.25
C CYS A 164 13.09 -11.91 15.08
N LYS A 165 12.11 -12.73 14.68
CA LYS A 165 10.87 -12.97 15.41
C LYS A 165 11.14 -13.38 16.85
N ASP A 166 11.94 -14.43 17.06
CA ASP A 166 12.32 -14.94 18.39
C ASP A 166 13.11 -13.93 19.25
N THR A 167 13.74 -12.94 18.61
CA THR A 167 14.50 -11.89 19.31
C THR A 167 13.63 -10.71 19.70
N ILE A 168 12.61 -10.39 18.90
CA ILE A 168 11.72 -9.24 19.12
C ILE A 168 10.54 -9.65 20.01
N ASP A 169 9.94 -10.80 19.76
CA ASP A 169 8.82 -11.38 20.52
C ASP A 169 9.33 -11.92 21.87
N LEU A 170 9.28 -11.07 22.90
CA LEU A 170 9.83 -11.35 24.23
C LEU A 170 8.89 -12.23 25.04
N ASP A 171 7.59 -12.05 24.86
CA ASP A 171 6.56 -12.82 25.58
C ASP A 171 6.20 -14.15 24.87
N LYS A 172 6.65 -14.33 23.63
CA LYS A 172 6.47 -15.51 22.77
C LYS A 172 5.02 -15.78 22.41
N ASN A 173 4.22 -14.72 22.27
CA ASN A 173 2.83 -14.82 21.88
C ASN A 173 2.66 -15.03 20.37
N GLY A 174 3.74 -14.91 19.57
CA GLY A 174 3.76 -15.13 18.13
C GLY A 174 3.47 -13.89 17.28
N VAL A 175 3.18 -12.76 17.92
CA VAL A 175 3.00 -11.42 17.35
C VAL A 175 3.98 -10.45 18.01
N ILE A 176 4.17 -9.28 17.45
CA ILE A 176 5.06 -8.26 18.02
C ILE A 176 4.22 -7.09 18.47
N SER A 177 4.33 -6.68 19.73
CA SER A 177 3.69 -5.48 20.26
C SER A 177 4.54 -4.22 20.03
N TYR A 178 3.94 -3.03 20.17
CA TYR A 178 4.67 -1.75 20.07
C TYR A 178 5.80 -1.64 21.09
N ASP A 179 5.60 -2.14 22.31
CA ASP A 179 6.63 -2.12 23.36
C ASP A 179 7.83 -2.99 22.99
N GLU A 180 7.59 -4.19 22.44
CA GLU A 180 8.63 -5.09 21.96
C GLU A 180 9.37 -4.52 20.75
N PHE A 181 8.65 -3.94 19.81
CA PHE A 181 9.21 -3.23 18.68
C PHE A 181 10.10 -2.06 19.13
N SER A 182 9.58 -1.19 20.00
CA SER A 182 10.32 -0.04 20.54
C SER A 182 11.57 -0.48 21.29
N HIS A 183 11.44 -1.54 22.10
CA HIS A 183 12.57 -2.12 22.83
C HIS A 183 13.63 -2.66 21.87
N TYR A 184 13.21 -3.44 20.86
CA TYR A 184 14.11 -3.97 19.85
C TYR A 184 14.86 -2.85 19.14
N PHE A 185 14.20 -1.80 18.66
CA PHE A 185 14.86 -0.71 17.93
C PHE A 185 15.74 0.19 18.81
N LYS A 186 15.37 0.39 20.08
CA LYS A 186 16.23 1.07 21.08
C LYS A 186 17.48 0.24 21.39
N ASP A 187 17.36 -1.09 21.41
CA ASP A 187 18.50 -2.01 21.55
C ASP A 187 19.19 -2.31 20.21
N PHE A 188 18.55 -2.04 19.08
CA PHE A 188 19.04 -2.31 17.73
C PHE A 188 20.28 -1.48 17.42
N THR A 189 20.44 -0.30 18.01
CA THR A 189 21.71 0.45 17.96
C THR A 189 22.88 -0.34 18.57
N THR A 190 22.60 -1.24 19.51
CA THR A 190 23.56 -2.17 20.12
C THR A 190 23.65 -3.48 19.32
N VAL A 191 22.52 -4.02 18.84
CA VAL A 191 22.41 -5.32 18.16
C VAL A 191 22.84 -5.29 16.69
N ALA A 192 22.63 -4.20 15.95
CA ALA A 192 23.11 -4.05 14.57
C ALA A 192 24.63 -4.19 14.45
N SER A 193 25.40 -3.83 15.50
CA SER A 193 26.83 -4.09 15.58
C SER A 193 27.16 -5.61 15.68
N THR A 194 26.23 -6.39 16.23
CA THR A 194 26.33 -7.84 16.43
C THR A 194 25.79 -8.63 15.23
N VAL A 195 24.70 -8.18 14.61
CA VAL A 195 24.15 -8.74 13.37
C VAL A 195 25.09 -8.49 12.20
N LYS A 196 25.66 -7.28 12.05
CA LYS A 196 26.76 -7.04 11.10
C LYS A 196 27.95 -7.98 11.32
N ARG A 197 28.27 -8.35 12.57
CA ARG A 197 29.34 -9.32 12.90
C ARG A 197 28.98 -10.77 12.60
N LYS A 198 27.72 -11.17 12.75
CA LYS A 198 27.28 -12.55 12.47
C LYS A 198 27.09 -12.79 10.98
N VAL A 199 26.48 -11.84 10.25
CA VAL A 199 26.29 -11.95 8.80
C VAL A 199 27.63 -11.87 8.06
N ALA A 200 28.57 -11.03 8.50
CA ALA A 200 29.92 -10.98 7.93
C ALA A 200 30.81 -12.20 8.27
N ARG A 201 30.36 -13.12 9.13
CA ARG A 201 31.07 -14.38 9.45
C ARG A 201 30.47 -15.60 8.75
N SER A 202 29.33 -15.45 8.08
CA SER A 202 28.67 -16.50 7.30
C SER A 202 28.83 -16.31 5.77
N LEU A 203 29.65 -15.34 5.34
CA LEU A 203 30.23 -15.22 4.00
C LEU A 203 31.73 -15.52 4.08
#